data_AF-A0A3S9YGR4-F1
#
_entry.id   AF-A0A3S9YGR4-F1
#
_cell.length_a   1.000
_cell.length_b   1.000
_cell.length_c   1.000
_cell.angle_alpha   90.00
_cell.angle_beta   90.00
_cell.angle_gamma   90.00
#
_symmetry.space_group_name_H-M   'P 1'
#
loop_
_entity.id
_entity.type
_entity.pdbx_description
1 polymer ?
#
loop_
_entity_poly.entity_id
_entity_poly.type
_entity_poly.pdbx_seq_one_letter_code
_entity_poly.pdbx_strand_id
1 'polypeptide(L)' 'MPGAGHSAVLSDPPAWVGNCPQVAVNVPGVVALRDSERPETIVAMTADQWTTLADAVKAGEFDLSS' A
#
# COMPACT_ATOMS: atom_id res chain seq x y z
N MET A 1 40.79 0.18 12.82
CA MET A 1 39.78 -0.89 12.93
C MET A 1 39.04 -0.75 14.25
N PRO A 2 37.85 -0.13 14.29
CA PRO A 2 36.92 -0.32 15.39
C PRO A 2 35.67 -1.06 14.88
N GLY A 3 35.51 -2.30 15.34
CA GLY A 3 34.22 -2.98 15.30
C GLY A 3 33.42 -2.55 16.52
N ALA A 4 32.26 -1.95 16.30
CA ALA A 4 31.23 -1.78 17.30
C ALA A 4 29.97 -2.45 16.75
N GLY A 5 29.59 -3.57 17.38
CA GLY A 5 28.36 -4.27 17.08
C GLY A 5 27.18 -3.39 17.44
N HIS A 6 26.43 -2.97 16.41
CA HIS A 6 25.08 -2.47 16.61
C HIS A 6 24.23 -3.69 16.98
N SER A 7 23.96 -3.83 18.28
CA SER A 7 22.88 -4.66 18.78
C SER A 7 21.59 -4.17 18.14
N ALA A 8 21.13 -4.86 17.09
CA ALA A 8 19.82 -4.63 16.51
C ALA A 8 18.81 -5.01 17.58
N VAL A 9 18.33 -4.01 18.32
CA VAL A 9 17.12 -4.18 19.10
C VAL A 9 16.03 -4.57 18.09
N LEU A 10 15.35 -5.68 18.32
CA LEU A 10 14.15 -6.10 17.60
C LEU A 10 12.99 -5.16 17.96
N SER A 11 13.20 -3.85 17.82
CA SER A 11 12.23 -2.80 18.10
C SER A 11 11.46 -2.54 16.81
N ASP A 12 10.20 -2.94 16.89
CA ASP A 12 9.12 -2.75 15.92
C ASP A 12 9.21 -3.54 14.62
N PRO A 13 8.10 -4.18 14.20
CA PRO A 13 8.01 -4.67 12.85
C PRO A 13 8.21 -3.48 11.90
N PRO A 14 8.91 -3.67 10.78
CA PRO A 14 9.13 -2.61 9.81
C PRO A 14 7.78 -2.07 9.33
N ALA A 15 7.70 -0.77 9.03
CA ALA A 15 6.47 -0.06 8.70
C ALA A 15 5.67 -0.62 7.50
N TRP A 16 6.18 -1.62 6.78
CA TRP A 16 5.45 -2.33 5.73
C TRP A 16 4.61 -3.52 6.24
N VAL A 17 4.78 -3.96 7.49
CA VAL A 17 3.93 -5.01 8.08
C VAL A 17 2.53 -4.42 8.31
N GLY A 18 1.52 -4.95 7.61
CA GLY A 18 0.14 -4.45 7.66
C GLY A 18 -0.26 -3.53 6.50
N ASN A 19 0.71 -2.94 5.79
CA ASN A 19 0.49 -1.96 4.72
C ASN A 19 0.53 -2.57 3.31
N CYS A 20 -0.05 -3.75 3.12
CA CYS A 20 -0.02 -4.46 1.84
C CYS A 20 -1.42 -4.50 1.19
N PRO A 21 -1.85 -3.42 0.51
CA PRO A 21 -3.10 -3.46 -0.24
C PRO A 21 -3.04 -4.56 -1.30
N GLN A 22 -4.13 -5.29 -1.44
CA GLN A 22 -4.24 -6.41 -2.37
C GLN A 22 -5.06 -5.99 -3.59
N VAL A 23 -4.62 -6.41 -4.77
CA VAL A 23 -5.29 -6.13 -6.04
C VAL A 23 -5.78 -7.44 -6.66
N ALA A 24 -7.07 -7.50 -6.99
CA ALA A 24 -7.63 -8.63 -7.71
C ALA A 24 -7.38 -8.49 -9.22
N VAL A 25 -6.77 -9.52 -9.82
CA VAL A 25 -6.49 -9.59 -11.28
C VAL A 25 -7.37 -10.62 -12.00
N ASN A 26 -8.24 -11.32 -11.27
CA ASN A 26 -9.10 -12.40 -11.76
C ASN A 26 -10.54 -11.93 -12.05
N VAL A 27 -10.83 -10.64 -11.92
CA VAL A 27 -12.16 -10.06 -12.20
C VAL A 27 -12.07 -9.24 -13.49
N PRO A 28 -12.72 -9.68 -14.58
CA PRO A 28 -12.65 -8.96 -15.85
C PRO A 28 -13.23 -7.55 -15.77
N GLY A 29 -12.52 -6.57 -16.34
CA GLY A 29 -13.00 -5.19 -16.46
C GLY A 29 -12.95 -4.35 -15.18
N VAL A 30 -12.48 -4.91 -14.06
CA VAL A 30 -12.43 -4.24 -12.76
C VAL A 30 -11.06 -4.42 -12.13
N VAL A 31 -10.54 -3.33 -11.57
CA VAL A 31 -9.46 -3.32 -10.59
C VAL A 31 -10.09 -3.22 -9.21
N ALA A 32 -10.06 -4.31 -8.44
CA ALA A 32 -10.54 -4.31 -7.06
C ALA A 32 -9.36 -4.23 -6.09
N LEU A 33 -9.29 -3.13 -5.34
CA LEU A 33 -8.31 -2.87 -4.29
C LEU A 33 -8.92 -3.19 -2.94
N ARG A 34 -8.21 -3.94 -2.10
CA ARG A 34 -8.63 -4.30 -0.74
C ARG A 34 -7.55 -3.95 0.27
N ASP A 35 -7.95 -3.39 1.40
CA ASP A 35 -7.10 -3.18 2.56
C ASP A 35 -6.80 -4.53 3.25
N SER A 36 -5.53 -4.84 3.51
CA SER A 36 -5.15 -6.09 4.17
C SER A 36 -5.61 -6.18 5.63
N GLU A 37 -5.74 -5.04 6.32
CA GLU A 37 -6.18 -4.98 7.72
C GLU A 37 -7.71 -4.89 7.85
N ARG A 38 -8.37 -4.41 6.79
CA ARG A 38 -9.84 -4.28 6.70
C ARG A 38 -10.36 -5.02 5.46
N PRO A 39 -10.40 -6.36 5.47
CA PRO A 39 -10.69 -7.17 4.28
C PRO A 39 -12.10 -6.97 3.70
N GLU A 40 -13.03 -6.39 4.45
CA GLU A 40 -14.36 -5.97 4.00
C GLU A 40 -14.35 -4.63 3.24
N THR A 41 -13.28 -3.84 3.36
CA THR A 41 -13.13 -2.56 2.66
C THR A 41 -12.55 -2.78 1.27
N ILE A 42 -13.43 -2.75 0.26
CA ILE A 42 -13.08 -2.99 -1.14
C ILE A 42 -13.44 -1.76 -1.97
N VAL A 43 -12.48 -1.25 -2.74
CA VAL A 43 -12.69 -0.23 -3.75
C VAL A 43 -12.60 -0.89 -5.13
N ALA A 44 -13.72 -0.94 -5.84
CA ALA A 44 -13.78 -1.42 -7.21
C ALA A 44 -13.76 -0.25 -8.19
N MET A 45 -12.89 -0.30 -9.18
CA MET A 45 -12.76 0.74 -10.20
C MET A 45 -12.46 0.13 -11.58
N THR A 46 -12.71 0.89 -12.63
CA THR A 46 -12.27 0.55 -13.99
C THR A 46 -10.76 0.75 -14.14
N ALA A 47 -10.16 0.22 -15.20
CA ALA A 47 -8.75 0.44 -15.51
C ALA A 47 -8.41 1.94 -15.72
N ASP A 48 -9.33 2.70 -16.32
CA ASP A 48 -9.16 4.14 -16.56
C ASP A 48 -9.19 4.93 -15.25
N GLN A 49 -10.09 4.56 -14.33
CA GLN A 49 -10.14 5.14 -12.99
C GLN A 49 -8.90 4.79 -12.16
N TRP A 50 -8.40 3.56 -12.26
CA TRP A 50 -7.13 3.17 -11.62
C TRP A 50 -5.95 4.00 -12.14
N THR A 51 -5.89 4.23 -13.45
CA THR A 51 -4.84 5.06 -14.06
C THR A 51 -4.94 6.50 -13.59
N THR A 52 -6.15 7.06 -13.56
CA THR A 52 -6.42 8.41 -13.04
C THR A 52 -6.02 8.55 -11.58
N LEU A 53 -6.36 7.57 -10.73
CA LEU A 53 -5.94 7.53 -9.33
C LEU A 53 -4.42 7.50 -9.21
N ALA A 54 -3.74 6.63 -9.97
CA ALA A 54 -2.29 6.53 -9.94
C ALA A 54 -1.62 7.85 -10.36
N ASP A 55 -2.16 8.54 -11.35
CA ASP A 55 -1.68 9.84 -11.81
C ASP A 55 -1.83 10.92 -10.72
N ALA A 56 -3.00 11.00 -10.06
CA ALA A 56 -3.24 11.90 -8.93
C ALA A 56 -2.31 11.63 -7.74
N VAL A 57 -2.08 10.36 -7.39
CA VAL A 57 -1.13 9.96 -6.33
C VAL A 57 0.28 10.41 -6.68
N LYS A 58 0.74 10.15 -7.91
CA LYS A 58 2.07 10.58 -8.38
C LYS A 58 2.22 12.10 -8.43
N ALA A 59 1.13 12.82 -8.67
CA ALA A 59 1.10 14.28 -8.63
C ALA A 59 1.13 14.85 -7.20
N GLY A 60 1.00 14.01 -6.17
CA GLY A 60 0.95 14.43 -4.77
C GLY A 60 -0.36 15.11 -4.40
N GLU A 61 -1.46 14.75 -5.06
CA GLU A 61 -2.76 15.41 -4.87
C GLU A 61 -3.40 15.12 -3.49
N PHE A 62 -3.01 14.02 -2.85
CA PHE A 62 -3.58 13.58 -1.58
C PHE A 62 -2.67 13.92 -0.40
N ASP A 63 -3.25 14.50 0.66
CA ASP A 63 -2.59 14.61 1.95
C ASP A 63 -2.58 13.25 2.65
N LEU A 64 -1.40 12.77 2.99
CA LEU A 64 -1.16 11.47 3.62
C LEU A 64 -0.78 11.60 5.10
N SER A 65 -0.83 12.82 5.66
CA SER A 65 -0.58 13.06 7.08
C SER A 65 -1.86 12.91 7.89
N SER A 66 -2.14 11.67 8.29
CA SER A 66 -3.18 11.32 9.27
C SER A 66 -2.59 11.11 10.65
#